data_AF-G5JMC7-F1
#
_entry.id   AF-G5JMC7-F1
#
_cell.length_a   1.000
_cell.length_b   1.000
_cell.length_c   1.000
_cell.angle_alpha   90.00
_cell.angle_beta   90.00
_cell.angle_gamma   90.00
#
_symmetry.space_group_name_H-M   'P 1'
#
loop_
_entity.id
_entity.type
_entity.pdbx_description
1 polymer ?
#
loop_
_entity_poly.entity_id
_entity_poly.type
_entity_poly.pdbx_seq_one_letter_code
_entity_poly.pdbx_strand_id
1 'polypeptide(L)'
;FYKNHQAKQLVNLIPETIQTAIDNKVEEATDLLCDRARKYLSSERGTKDINDMIDTFFNEKGRIIGMLQMFMTKESIADRIQQKLIRLTSHPKAKAIATTVIHNEYQELKRKQLNEVITEQQFAEISEVSANYISDTIYQQSHRSLQQMIPNVIDYLEQHLVQQLTTMITSQLSKHLSSIMKKVNLRGLVEEQINTFDLDYIEKLIIEIADKELKLIMSLGFILGGIIGLFQGLVAIFV
;
A
#
# COMPACT_ATOMS: atom_id res chain seq x y z
N PHE A 1 -26.43 -2.70 28.46
CA PHE A 1 -26.31 -3.44 27.19
C PHE A 1 -24.92 -4.06 27.02
N TYR A 2 -23.85 -3.25 27.04
CA TYR A 2 -22.45 -3.67 26.90
C TYR A 2 -22.04 -4.86 27.79
N LYS A 3 -22.24 -4.78 29.11
CA LYS A 3 -21.89 -5.88 30.05
C LYS A 3 -22.52 -7.24 29.72
N ASN A 4 -23.67 -7.26 29.04
CA ASN A 4 -24.40 -8.48 28.68
C ASN A 4 -24.02 -9.02 27.29
N HIS A 5 -23.31 -8.23 26.47
CA HIS A 5 -23.01 -8.53 25.07
C HIS A 5 -21.51 -8.46 24.74
N GLN A 6 -20.68 -8.13 25.74
CA GLN A 6 -19.22 -7.98 25.63
C GLN A 6 -18.51 -9.19 25.02
N ALA A 7 -18.99 -10.41 25.29
CA ALA A 7 -18.41 -11.65 24.77
C ALA A 7 -19.02 -12.11 23.42
N LYS A 8 -20.00 -11.37 22.90
CA LYS A 8 -20.57 -11.67 21.57
C LYS A 8 -19.69 -11.08 20.49
N GLN A 9 -19.58 -11.80 19.38
CA GLN A 9 -18.90 -11.31 18.18
C GLN A 9 -19.61 -10.09 17.62
N LEU A 10 -18.83 -9.12 17.13
CA LEU A 10 -19.34 -7.89 16.53
C LEU A 10 -20.38 -8.13 15.43
N VAL A 11 -20.14 -9.14 14.59
CA VAL A 11 -21.06 -9.52 13.51
C VAL A 11 -22.46 -9.89 14.02
N ASN A 12 -22.58 -10.43 15.24
CA ASN A 12 -23.87 -10.84 15.80
C ASN A 12 -24.61 -9.70 16.52
N LEU A 13 -23.99 -8.53 16.63
CA LEU A 13 -24.55 -7.34 17.28
C LEU A 13 -25.04 -6.29 16.28
N ILE A 14 -24.66 -6.43 15.01
CA ILE A 14 -24.97 -5.48 13.94
C ILE A 14 -26.10 -6.06 13.07
N PRO A 15 -27.20 -5.31 12.81
CA PRO A 15 -28.24 -5.72 11.87
C PRO A 15 -27.71 -6.02 10.47
N GLU A 16 -28.25 -7.03 9.78
CA GLU A 16 -27.80 -7.45 8.44
C GLU A 16 -27.77 -6.29 7.43
N THR A 17 -28.75 -5.38 7.47
CA THR A 17 -28.79 -4.18 6.62
C THR A 17 -27.56 -3.27 6.77
N ILE A 18 -27.07 -3.11 8.00
CA ILE A 18 -25.87 -2.32 8.29
C ILE A 18 -24.62 -3.10 7.88
N GLN A 19 -24.61 -4.43 8.06
CA GLN A 19 -23.49 -5.26 7.60
C GLN A 19 -23.30 -5.17 6.09
N THR A 20 -24.37 -5.30 5.30
CA THR A 20 -24.31 -5.20 3.83
C THR A 20 -23.86 -3.81 3.37
N ALA A 21 -24.30 -2.74 4.05
CA ALA A 21 -23.84 -1.38 3.75
C ALA A 21 -22.33 -1.21 4.01
N ILE A 22 -21.83 -1.77 5.12
CA ILE A 22 -20.40 -1.74 5.43
C ILE A 22 -19.61 -2.60 4.46
N ASP A 23 -20.11 -3.79 4.09
CA ASP A 23 -19.48 -4.69 3.12
C ASP A 23 -19.21 -3.98 1.78
N ASN A 24 -20.25 -3.34 1.22
CA ASN A 24 -20.15 -2.58 -0.01
C ASN A 24 -19.13 -1.43 0.11
N LYS A 25 -19.11 -0.73 1.26
CA LYS A 25 -18.14 0.36 1.48
C LYS A 25 -16.71 -0.12 1.66
N VAL A 26 -16.51 -1.32 2.22
CA VAL A 26 -15.19 -1.95 2.34
C VAL A 26 -14.65 -2.36 0.98
N GLU A 27 -15.51 -2.83 0.07
CA GLU A 27 -15.12 -3.11 -1.32
C GLU A 27 -14.63 -1.84 -2.05
N GLU A 28 -15.35 -0.71 -1.89
CA GLU A 28 -14.96 0.59 -2.46
C GLU A 28 -13.75 1.25 -1.76
N ALA A 29 -13.43 0.84 -0.53
CA ALA A 29 -12.44 1.50 0.31
C ALA A 29 -11.04 1.48 -0.30
N THR A 30 -10.67 0.42 -1.02
CA THR A 30 -9.33 0.32 -1.62
C THR A 30 -9.09 1.46 -2.60
N ASP A 31 -10.05 1.71 -3.50
CA ASP A 31 -9.89 2.74 -4.53
C ASP A 31 -9.88 4.14 -3.92
N LEU A 32 -10.75 4.40 -2.94
CA LEU A 32 -10.78 5.66 -2.20
C LEU A 32 -9.46 5.92 -1.45
N LEU A 33 -8.92 4.91 -0.79
CA LEU A 33 -7.65 5.02 -0.06
C LEU A 33 -6.47 5.21 -1.01
N CYS A 34 -6.43 4.48 -2.13
CA CYS A 34 -5.40 4.67 -3.15
C CYS A 34 -5.44 6.07 -3.76
N ASP A 35 -6.62 6.62 -4.06
CA ASP A 35 -6.77 7.97 -4.59
C ASP A 35 -6.38 9.04 -3.56
N ARG A 36 -6.79 8.89 -2.29
CA ARG A 36 -6.36 9.79 -1.21
C ARG A 36 -4.85 9.73 -0.98
N ALA A 37 -4.26 8.53 -0.96
CA ALA A 37 -2.82 8.34 -0.82
C ALA A 37 -2.07 9.03 -1.96
N ARG A 38 -2.55 8.90 -3.19
CA ARG A 38 -1.99 9.60 -4.36
C ARG A 38 -2.03 11.11 -4.18
N LYS A 39 -3.21 11.68 -3.87
CA LYS A 39 -3.38 13.12 -3.65
C LYS A 39 -2.47 13.64 -2.53
N TYR A 40 -2.33 12.90 -1.45
CA TYR A 40 -1.44 13.25 -0.35
C TYR A 40 0.03 13.24 -0.78
N LEU A 41 0.48 12.14 -1.39
CA LEU A 41 1.85 11.98 -1.83
C LEU A 41 2.25 13.02 -2.88
N SER A 42 1.31 13.50 -3.71
CA SER A 42 1.55 14.57 -4.69
C SER A 42 1.44 15.99 -4.11
N SER A 43 1.02 16.16 -2.86
CA SER A 43 0.89 17.47 -2.23
C SER A 43 2.24 17.98 -1.70
N GLU A 44 2.37 19.29 -1.54
CA GLU A 44 3.56 19.91 -0.92
C GLU A 44 3.86 19.33 0.46
N ARG A 45 2.81 19.04 1.24
CA ARG A 45 2.94 18.40 2.55
C ARG A 45 3.51 16.98 2.42
N GLY A 46 3.03 16.19 1.46
CA GLY A 46 3.56 14.85 1.20
C GLY A 46 5.03 14.88 0.77
N THR A 47 5.40 15.82 -0.11
CA THR A 47 6.81 16.04 -0.50
C THR A 47 7.67 16.36 0.72
N LYS A 48 7.20 17.28 1.58
CA LYS A 48 7.91 17.68 2.80
C LYS A 48 8.09 16.51 3.77
N ASP A 49 7.02 15.76 4.05
CA ASP A 49 7.07 14.62 4.94
C ASP A 49 8.05 13.54 4.44
N ILE A 50 8.09 13.29 3.13
CA ILE A 50 9.05 12.35 2.53
C ILE A 50 10.50 12.85 2.70
N ASN A 51 10.74 14.15 2.48
CA ASN A 51 12.05 14.74 2.72
C ASN A 51 12.48 14.62 4.18
N ASP A 52 11.60 14.96 5.13
CA ASP A 52 11.86 14.86 6.56
C ASP A 52 12.16 13.40 6.99
N MET A 53 11.44 12.44 6.42
CA MET A 53 11.68 11.00 6.66
C MET A 53 13.03 10.55 6.10
N ILE A 54 13.42 11.03 4.93
CA ILE A 54 14.72 10.74 4.32
C ILE A 54 15.83 11.38 5.14
N ASP A 55 15.68 12.63 5.58
CA ASP A 55 16.66 13.27 6.44
C ASP A 55 16.85 12.50 7.76
N THR A 56 15.76 12.06 8.37
CA THR A 56 15.80 11.22 9.58
C THR A 56 16.53 9.90 9.31
N PHE A 57 16.17 9.19 8.23
CA PHE A 57 16.83 7.95 7.84
C PHE A 57 18.33 8.15 7.58
N PHE A 58 18.69 9.27 6.96
CA PHE A 58 20.07 9.62 6.64
C PHE A 58 20.92 9.87 7.90
N ASN A 59 20.32 10.48 8.92
CA ASN A 59 20.98 10.76 10.19
C ASN A 59 21.15 9.49 11.05
N GLU A 60 20.21 8.54 11.01
CA GLU A 60 20.26 7.31 11.81
C GLU A 60 21.21 6.23 11.23
N LYS A 61 21.50 6.24 9.92
CA LYS A 61 22.18 5.14 9.19
C LYS A 61 23.50 5.53 8.51
N GLY A 62 24.32 6.36 9.17
CA GLY A 62 25.45 7.10 8.57
C GLY A 62 26.47 6.38 7.67
N ARG A 63 26.66 5.05 7.74
CA ARG A 63 27.65 4.34 6.88
C ARG A 63 27.16 4.05 5.45
N ILE A 64 25.89 3.70 5.27
CA ILE A 64 25.33 3.37 3.94
C ILE A 64 25.01 4.65 3.16
N ILE A 65 24.63 5.69 3.89
CA ILE A 65 24.29 7.01 3.35
C ILE A 65 25.48 7.75 2.75
N GLY A 66 26.66 7.65 3.36
CA GLY A 66 27.87 8.27 2.81
C GLY A 66 28.22 7.75 1.41
N MET A 67 27.94 6.47 1.11
CA MET A 67 28.11 5.91 -0.23
C MET A 67 27.03 6.39 -1.22
N LEU A 68 25.77 6.48 -0.79
CA LEU A 68 24.68 6.92 -1.67
C LEU A 68 24.81 8.40 -2.06
N GLN A 69 25.31 9.24 -1.17
CA GLN A 69 25.56 10.67 -1.44
C GLN A 69 26.64 10.92 -2.51
N MET A 70 27.49 9.93 -2.81
CA MET A 70 28.49 10.04 -3.89
C MET A 70 27.86 10.00 -5.28
N PHE A 71 26.66 9.42 -5.41
CA PHE A 71 25.99 9.19 -6.69
C PHE A 71 24.70 9.99 -6.86
N MET A 72 24.10 10.46 -5.77
CA MET A 72 22.83 11.19 -5.83
C MET A 72 22.58 12.06 -4.59
N THR A 73 21.82 13.14 -4.78
CA THR A 73 21.43 14.02 -3.67
C THR A 73 20.22 13.48 -2.91
N LYS A 74 19.98 14.00 -1.71
CA LYS A 74 18.83 13.62 -0.89
C LYS A 74 17.51 13.95 -1.59
N GLU A 75 17.46 15.10 -2.26
CA GLU A 75 16.30 15.56 -3.03
C GLU A 75 16.00 14.60 -4.19
N SER A 76 17.05 14.15 -4.90
CA SER A 76 16.91 13.17 -5.98
C SER A 76 16.33 11.83 -5.49
N ILE A 77 16.73 11.39 -4.29
CA ILE A 77 16.20 10.17 -3.66
C ILE A 77 14.74 10.39 -3.26
N ALA A 78 14.44 11.54 -2.66
CA ALA A 78 13.08 11.90 -2.26
C ALA A 78 12.12 11.91 -3.44
N ASP A 79 12.48 12.57 -4.53
CA ASP A 79 11.69 12.63 -5.75
C ASP A 79 11.45 11.24 -6.32
N ARG A 80 12.49 10.40 -6.40
CA ARG A 80 12.35 9.02 -6.92
C ARG A 80 11.44 8.17 -6.04
N ILE A 81 11.56 8.26 -4.72
CA ILE A 81 10.71 7.53 -3.78
C ILE A 81 9.27 8.02 -3.91
N GLN A 82 9.04 9.33 -3.92
CA GLN A 82 7.72 9.94 -4.07
C GLN A 82 7.04 9.45 -5.35
N GLN A 83 7.74 9.52 -6.50
CA GLN A 83 7.22 9.05 -7.78
C GLN A 83 6.89 7.55 -7.76
N LYS A 84 7.73 6.74 -7.11
CA LYS A 84 7.47 5.30 -6.99
C LYS A 84 6.26 5.03 -6.09
N LEU A 85 6.12 5.71 -4.96
CA LEU A 85 4.97 5.60 -4.06
C LEU A 85 3.67 6.01 -4.77
N ILE A 86 3.68 7.12 -5.49
CA ILE A 86 2.55 7.57 -6.31
C ILE A 86 2.19 6.50 -7.35
N ARG A 87 3.19 5.95 -8.06
CA ARG A 87 2.95 4.90 -9.05
C ARG A 87 2.39 3.62 -8.42
N LEU A 88 2.80 3.27 -7.20
CA LEU A 88 2.30 2.11 -6.48
C LEU A 88 0.82 2.24 -6.14
N THR A 89 0.32 3.44 -5.80
CA THR A 89 -1.13 3.66 -5.63
C THR A 89 -1.95 3.31 -6.89
N SER A 90 -1.32 3.45 -8.06
CA SER A 90 -1.81 3.09 -9.39
C SER A 90 -1.75 1.61 -9.76
N HIS A 91 -0.88 0.86 -9.09
CA HIS A 91 -0.43 -0.41 -9.61
C HIS A 91 -1.46 -1.53 -9.33
N PRO A 92 -1.89 -2.31 -10.34
CA PRO A 92 -2.97 -3.30 -10.18
C PRO A 92 -2.64 -4.37 -9.12
N LYS A 93 -1.39 -4.84 -9.08
CA LYS A 93 -0.94 -5.79 -8.05
C LYS A 93 -0.96 -5.17 -6.64
N ALA A 94 -0.61 -3.88 -6.51
CA ALA A 94 -0.57 -3.22 -5.21
C ALA A 94 -1.99 -2.97 -4.70
N LYS A 95 -2.92 -2.57 -5.58
CA LYS A 95 -4.35 -2.49 -5.29
C LYS A 95 -4.90 -3.83 -4.84
N ALA A 96 -4.63 -4.91 -5.58
CA ALA A 96 -5.09 -6.25 -5.21
C ALA A 96 -4.59 -6.68 -3.83
N ILE A 97 -3.32 -6.41 -3.50
CA ILE A 97 -2.78 -6.68 -2.16
C ILE A 97 -3.50 -5.84 -1.10
N ALA A 98 -3.69 -4.54 -1.35
CA ALA A 98 -4.40 -3.66 -0.43
C ALA A 98 -5.85 -4.12 -0.20
N THR A 99 -6.57 -4.50 -1.25
CA THR A 99 -7.93 -5.06 -1.16
C THR A 99 -7.96 -6.31 -0.28
N THR A 100 -7.05 -7.25 -0.51
CA THR A 100 -6.96 -8.47 0.29
C THR A 100 -6.67 -8.17 1.76
N VAL A 101 -5.73 -7.26 2.04
CA VAL A 101 -5.39 -6.88 3.42
C VAL A 101 -6.59 -6.20 4.10
N ILE A 102 -7.23 -5.24 3.44
CA ILE A 102 -8.41 -4.54 3.98
C ILE A 102 -9.54 -5.53 4.25
N HIS A 103 -9.80 -6.44 3.30
CA HIS A 103 -10.84 -7.44 3.46
C HIS A 103 -10.55 -8.39 4.62
N ASN A 104 -9.32 -8.89 4.73
CA ASN A 104 -8.94 -9.81 5.80
C ASN A 104 -9.02 -9.15 7.18
N GLU A 105 -8.50 -7.94 7.33
CA GLU A 105 -8.61 -7.18 8.59
C GLU A 105 -10.07 -6.92 8.97
N TYR A 106 -10.92 -6.63 7.99
CA TYR A 106 -12.34 -6.45 8.22
C TYR A 106 -13.05 -7.74 8.67
N GLN A 107 -12.73 -8.88 8.06
CA GLN A 107 -13.26 -10.18 8.47
C GLN A 107 -12.78 -10.60 9.87
N GLU A 108 -11.52 -10.33 10.19
CA GLU A 108 -10.97 -10.53 11.53
C GLU A 108 -11.73 -9.65 12.54
N LEU A 109 -11.96 -8.37 12.22
CA LEU A 109 -12.67 -7.44 13.10
C LEU A 109 -14.12 -7.87 13.36
N LYS A 110 -14.82 -8.42 12.35
CA LYS A 110 -16.17 -8.99 12.51
C LYS A 110 -16.22 -10.12 13.53
N ARG A 111 -15.16 -10.93 13.60
CA ARG A 111 -15.07 -12.13 14.43
C ARG A 111 -14.64 -11.84 15.87
N LYS A 112 -14.01 -10.69 16.11
CA LYS A 112 -13.59 -10.26 17.45
C LYS A 112 -14.78 -10.00 18.36
N GLN A 113 -14.55 -10.21 19.65
CA GLN A 113 -15.54 -9.92 20.68
C GLN A 113 -15.64 -8.41 20.90
N LEU A 114 -16.83 -7.93 21.28
CA LEU A 114 -17.08 -6.50 21.46
C LEU A 114 -16.07 -5.83 22.41
N ASN A 115 -15.71 -6.50 23.51
CA ASN A 115 -14.73 -6.01 24.49
C ASN A 115 -13.28 -5.95 23.99
N GLU A 116 -12.94 -6.67 22.92
CA GLU A 116 -11.60 -6.63 22.31
C GLU A 116 -11.45 -5.47 21.34
N VAL A 117 -12.57 -4.91 20.87
CA VAL A 117 -12.59 -3.83 19.86
C VAL A 117 -12.97 -2.49 20.48
N ILE A 118 -13.87 -2.49 21.47
CA ILE A 118 -14.36 -1.28 22.13
C ILE A 118 -14.33 -1.53 23.63
N THR A 119 -13.70 -0.65 24.39
CA THR A 119 -13.72 -0.72 25.86
C THR A 119 -15.04 -0.21 26.43
N GLU A 120 -15.37 -0.57 27.68
CA GLU A 120 -16.61 -0.13 28.33
C GLU A 120 -16.74 1.39 28.36
N GLN A 121 -15.61 2.08 28.57
CA GLN A 121 -15.56 3.54 28.60
C GLN A 121 -15.82 4.15 27.21
N GLN A 122 -15.22 3.60 26.15
CA GLN A 122 -15.48 4.05 24.78
C GLN A 122 -16.93 3.78 24.36
N PHE A 123 -17.50 2.65 24.80
CA PHE A 123 -18.91 2.37 24.56
C PHE A 123 -19.81 3.37 25.28
N ALA A 124 -19.47 3.75 26.52
CA ALA A 124 -20.21 4.76 27.28
C ALA A 124 -20.17 6.13 26.58
N GLU A 125 -19.00 6.58 26.12
CA GLU A 125 -18.83 7.85 25.39
C GLU A 125 -19.63 7.87 24.08
N ILE A 126 -19.57 6.79 23.29
CA ILE A 126 -20.37 6.66 22.06
C ILE A 126 -21.86 6.64 22.39
N SER A 127 -22.27 5.94 23.46
CA SER A 127 -23.67 5.87 23.88
C SER A 127 -24.22 7.20 24.37
N GLU A 128 -23.39 8.03 25.00
CA GLU A 128 -23.77 9.36 25.47
C GLU A 128 -23.93 10.34 24.31
N VAL A 129 -22.98 10.34 23.35
CA VAL A 129 -23.09 11.15 22.12
C VAL A 129 -24.32 10.77 21.31
N SER A 130 -24.59 9.47 21.15
CA SER A 130 -25.77 9.00 20.42
C SER A 130 -27.07 9.23 21.20
N ALA A 131 -27.09 9.10 22.53
CA ALA A 131 -28.25 9.41 23.35
C ALA A 131 -28.60 10.90 23.32
N ASN A 132 -27.60 11.79 23.35
CA ASN A 132 -27.81 13.23 23.25
C ASN A 132 -28.35 13.62 21.86
N TYR A 133 -27.81 13.03 20.80
CA TYR A 133 -28.29 13.26 19.43
C TYR A 133 -29.74 12.77 19.22
N ILE A 134 -30.05 11.56 19.72
CA ILE A 134 -31.40 11.01 19.68
C ILE A 134 -32.37 11.86 20.51
N SER A 135 -31.94 12.33 21.68
CA SER A 135 -32.77 13.17 22.56
C SER A 135 -33.08 14.52 21.92
N ASP A 136 -32.10 15.19 21.31
CA ASP A 136 -32.31 16.46 20.59
C ASP A 136 -33.22 16.28 19.37
N THR A 137 -33.06 15.16 18.65
CA THR A 137 -33.87 14.86 17.45
C THR A 137 -35.31 14.48 17.81
N ILE A 138 -35.52 13.73 18.90
CA ILE A 138 -36.86 13.38 19.40
C ILE A 138 -37.58 14.61 19.96
N TYR A 139 -36.87 15.52 20.62
CA TYR A 139 -37.46 16.75 21.15
C TYR A 139 -37.99 17.68 20.04
N GLN A 140 -37.35 17.68 18.87
CA GLN A 140 -37.75 18.53 17.74
C GLN A 140 -38.74 17.87 16.76
N GLN A 141 -38.85 16.53 16.74
CA GLN A 141 -39.69 15.80 15.78
C GLN A 141 -40.69 14.82 16.41
N SER A 142 -41.26 15.15 17.58
CA SER A 142 -42.07 14.23 18.40
C SER A 142 -43.42 13.76 17.79
N HIS A 143 -43.73 14.10 16.53
CA HIS A 143 -45.02 13.78 15.89
C HIS A 143 -44.92 12.76 14.74
N ARG A 144 -43.78 12.09 14.54
CA ARG A 144 -43.65 11.06 13.49
C ARG A 144 -43.29 9.69 14.05
N SER A 145 -43.82 8.64 13.42
CA SER A 145 -43.62 7.26 13.88
C SER A 145 -42.14 6.85 13.81
N LEU A 146 -41.69 6.02 14.76
CA LEU A 146 -40.33 5.46 14.82
C LEU A 146 -39.87 4.83 13.50
N GLN A 147 -40.78 4.30 12.68
CA GLN A 147 -40.48 3.69 11.38
C GLN A 147 -40.01 4.71 10.32
N GLN A 148 -40.35 5.99 10.46
CA GLN A 148 -39.90 7.06 9.55
C GLN A 148 -38.62 7.77 10.04
N MET A 149 -38.15 7.45 11.25
CA MET A 149 -36.94 8.07 11.86
C MET A 149 -35.67 7.26 11.57
N ILE A 150 -35.78 5.94 11.38
CA ILE A 150 -34.65 5.04 11.10
C ILE A 150 -33.85 5.44 9.85
N PRO A 151 -34.46 5.84 8.71
CA PRO A 151 -33.71 6.27 7.53
C PRO A 151 -32.91 7.54 7.79
N ASN A 152 -33.49 8.54 8.47
CA ASN A 152 -32.84 9.82 8.76
C ASN A 152 -31.67 9.69 9.74
N VAL A 153 -31.77 8.76 10.70
CA VAL A 153 -30.65 8.45 11.61
C VAL A 153 -29.53 7.76 10.86
N ILE A 154 -29.84 6.82 9.95
CA ILE A 154 -28.84 6.17 9.10
C ILE A 154 -28.18 7.19 8.16
N ASP A 155 -28.95 8.07 7.50
CA ASP A 155 -28.42 9.12 6.62
C ASP A 155 -27.54 10.13 7.38
N TYR A 156 -27.92 10.49 8.61
CA TYR A 156 -27.12 11.38 9.45
C TYR A 156 -25.84 10.72 9.93
N LEU A 157 -25.90 9.45 10.35
CA LEU A 157 -24.72 8.66 10.69
C LEU A 157 -23.82 8.50 9.46
N GLU A 158 -24.36 8.25 8.29
CA GLU A 158 -23.58 8.14 7.05
C GLU A 158 -22.90 9.46 6.68
N GLN A 159 -23.53 10.61 6.89
CA GLN A 159 -22.91 11.90 6.63
C GLN A 159 -21.92 12.36 7.71
N HIS A 160 -22.21 12.14 8.99
CA HIS A 160 -21.45 12.71 10.11
C HIS A 160 -20.46 11.72 10.73
N LEU A 161 -20.82 10.43 10.86
CA LEU A 161 -19.85 9.41 11.30
C LEU A 161 -18.81 9.13 10.23
N VAL A 162 -19.13 9.16 8.93
CA VAL A 162 -18.08 8.96 7.92
C VAL A 162 -17.06 10.09 7.97
N GLN A 163 -17.47 11.33 8.24
CA GLN A 163 -16.54 12.45 8.41
C GLN A 163 -15.75 12.36 9.72
N GLN A 164 -16.40 12.02 10.85
CA GLN A 164 -15.72 11.85 12.14
C GLN A 164 -14.83 10.61 12.20
N LEU A 165 -15.25 9.48 11.62
CA LEU A 165 -14.41 8.30 11.44
C LEU A 165 -13.29 8.61 10.47
N THR A 166 -13.53 9.37 9.39
CA THR A 166 -12.44 9.81 8.51
C THR A 166 -11.46 10.69 9.28
N THR A 167 -11.87 11.63 10.12
CA THR A 167 -10.93 12.49 10.87
C THR A 167 -10.26 11.78 12.04
N MET A 168 -10.96 10.87 12.73
CA MET A 168 -10.39 10.00 13.75
C MET A 168 -9.41 9.01 13.13
N ILE A 169 -9.80 8.29 12.08
CA ILE A 169 -8.88 7.44 11.32
C ILE A 169 -7.74 8.30 10.77
N THR A 170 -7.96 9.45 10.17
CA THR A 170 -6.85 10.26 9.63
C THR A 170 -5.92 10.79 10.74
N SER A 171 -6.42 11.11 11.94
CA SER A 171 -5.59 11.59 13.06
C SER A 171 -4.91 10.46 13.86
N GLN A 172 -5.58 9.34 14.08
CA GLN A 172 -5.02 8.13 14.68
C GLN A 172 -4.06 7.45 13.70
N LEU A 173 -4.46 7.30 12.44
CA LEU A 173 -3.63 6.75 11.38
C LEU A 173 -2.45 7.69 11.13
N SER A 174 -2.56 9.02 11.18
CA SER A 174 -1.37 9.90 11.10
C SER A 174 -0.39 9.67 12.26
N LYS A 175 -0.89 9.51 13.50
CA LYS A 175 -0.06 9.18 14.67
C LYS A 175 0.55 7.78 14.61
N HIS A 176 -0.20 6.81 14.09
CA HIS A 176 0.22 5.42 14.00
C HIS A 176 0.90 5.07 12.68
N LEU A 177 0.81 5.89 11.62
CA LEU A 177 1.52 5.68 10.34
C LEU A 177 3.02 5.77 10.58
N SER A 178 3.45 6.68 11.45
CA SER A 178 4.85 6.78 11.87
C SER A 178 5.31 5.54 12.65
N SER A 179 4.43 4.91 13.43
CA SER A 179 4.71 3.67 14.17
C SER A 179 4.61 2.41 13.28
N ILE A 180 3.67 2.39 12.34
CA ILE A 180 3.47 1.35 11.32
C ILE A 180 4.62 1.42 10.32
N MET A 181 5.07 2.59 9.87
CA MET A 181 6.31 2.76 9.10
C MET A 181 7.55 2.31 9.87
N LYS A 182 7.59 2.47 11.20
CA LYS A 182 8.65 1.91 12.07
C LYS A 182 8.57 0.38 12.20
N LYS A 183 7.37 -0.20 12.17
CA LYS A 183 7.13 -1.67 12.33
C LYS A 183 7.10 -2.44 11.02
N VAL A 184 6.81 -1.78 9.89
CA VAL A 184 7.02 -2.33 8.55
C VAL A 184 8.52 -2.29 8.33
N ASN A 185 9.18 -3.33 8.81
CA ASN A 185 10.58 -3.59 8.58
C ASN A 185 10.73 -3.93 7.08
N LEU A 186 10.75 -2.88 6.24
CA LEU A 186 10.98 -2.95 4.80
C LEU A 186 12.26 -3.73 4.48
N ARG A 187 13.17 -3.94 5.45
CA ARG A 187 14.37 -4.76 5.29
C ARG A 187 14.05 -6.21 4.89
N GLY A 188 13.06 -6.85 5.51
CA GLY A 188 12.73 -8.26 5.20
C GLY A 188 12.02 -8.44 3.86
N LEU A 189 11.11 -7.51 3.51
CA LEU A 189 10.33 -7.58 2.27
C LEU A 189 11.11 -7.06 1.04
N VAL A 190 12.16 -6.27 1.26
CA VAL A 190 13.07 -5.78 0.21
C VAL A 190 14.26 -6.75 0.00
N GLU A 191 14.74 -7.46 1.04
CA GLU A 191 15.73 -8.53 0.86
C GLU A 191 15.21 -9.68 -0.02
N GLU A 192 13.91 -9.99 0.06
CA GLU A 192 13.28 -11.01 -0.78
C GLU A 192 13.03 -10.53 -2.23
N GLN A 193 12.74 -9.23 -2.42
CA GLN A 193 12.52 -8.63 -3.75
C GLN A 193 13.80 -8.24 -4.51
N ILE A 194 14.92 -8.01 -3.82
CA ILE A 194 16.21 -7.67 -4.47
C ILE A 194 16.85 -8.90 -5.15
N ASN A 195 16.53 -10.12 -4.70
CA ASN A 195 17.03 -11.34 -5.33
C ASN A 195 16.36 -11.69 -6.67
N THR A 196 15.32 -10.95 -7.09
CA THR A 196 14.60 -11.22 -8.35
C THR A 196 14.70 -10.11 -9.40
N PHE A 197 15.50 -9.05 -9.19
CA PHE A 197 15.43 -7.86 -10.07
C PHE A 197 16.73 -7.34 -10.69
N ASP A 198 17.81 -8.13 -10.75
CA ASP A 198 18.97 -7.75 -11.60
C ASP A 198 19.58 -8.91 -12.40
N LEU A 199 19.13 -10.16 -12.18
CA LEU A 199 19.66 -11.31 -12.92
C LEU A 199 19.31 -11.25 -14.41
N ASP A 200 18.06 -10.99 -14.77
CA ASP A 200 17.62 -10.97 -16.18
C ASP A 200 18.34 -9.88 -17.01
N TYR A 201 18.61 -8.72 -16.42
CA TYR A 201 19.26 -7.61 -17.13
C TYR A 201 20.77 -7.85 -17.28
N ILE A 202 21.42 -8.38 -16.25
CA ILE A 202 22.85 -8.75 -16.30
C ILE A 202 23.05 -9.94 -17.25
N GLU A 203 22.17 -10.95 -17.21
CA GLU A 203 22.22 -12.09 -18.11
C GLU A 203 22.02 -11.65 -19.58
N LYS A 204 21.02 -10.81 -19.84
CA LYS A 204 20.78 -10.29 -21.18
C LYS A 204 21.96 -9.46 -21.71
N LEU A 205 22.59 -8.65 -20.86
CA LEU A 205 23.78 -7.87 -21.22
C LEU A 205 24.98 -8.79 -21.51
N ILE A 206 25.20 -9.83 -20.70
CA ILE A 206 26.28 -10.80 -20.93
C ILE A 206 26.03 -11.58 -22.23
N ILE A 207 24.79 -12.02 -22.49
CA ILE A 207 24.42 -12.74 -23.72
C ILE A 207 24.58 -11.84 -24.95
N GLU A 208 24.14 -10.58 -24.91
CA GLU A 208 24.27 -9.64 -26.03
C GLU A 208 25.73 -9.33 -26.37
N ILE A 209 26.59 -9.15 -25.36
CA ILE A 209 28.02 -8.91 -25.57
C ILE A 209 28.70 -10.19 -26.09
N ALA A 210 28.44 -11.34 -25.45
CA ALA A 210 29.05 -12.61 -25.83
C ALA A 210 28.68 -13.03 -27.26
N ASP A 211 27.41 -12.94 -27.67
CA ASP A 211 26.97 -13.33 -29.02
C ASP A 211 27.61 -12.46 -30.11
N LYS A 212 27.78 -11.16 -29.85
CA LYS A 212 28.39 -10.22 -30.79
C LYS A 212 29.88 -10.50 -31.00
N GLU A 213 30.63 -10.67 -29.91
CA GLU A 213 32.08 -10.96 -29.96
C GLU A 213 32.35 -12.36 -30.53
N LEU A 214 31.55 -13.37 -30.12
CA LEU A 214 31.70 -14.73 -30.62
C LEU A 214 31.41 -14.84 -32.13
N LYS A 215 30.41 -14.09 -32.64
CA LYS A 215 30.12 -14.02 -34.09
C LYS A 215 31.25 -13.38 -34.88
N LEU A 216 31.92 -12.37 -34.33
CA LEU A 216 33.09 -11.74 -34.96
C LEU A 216 34.24 -12.74 -35.07
N ILE A 217 34.57 -13.45 -33.99
CA ILE A 217 35.62 -14.47 -33.98
C ILE A 217 35.29 -15.61 -34.95
N MET A 218 34.04 -16.09 -34.95
CA MET A 218 33.58 -17.15 -35.86
C MET A 218 33.63 -16.71 -37.33
N SER A 219 33.26 -15.46 -37.64
CA SER A 219 33.38 -14.90 -38.98
C SER A 219 34.84 -14.79 -39.42
N LEU A 220 35.72 -14.32 -38.52
CA LEU A 220 37.16 -14.27 -38.78
C LEU A 220 37.74 -15.67 -39.02
N GLY A 221 37.35 -16.64 -38.19
CA GLY A 221 37.76 -18.04 -38.31
C GLY A 221 37.27 -18.69 -39.59
N PHE A 222 36.05 -18.38 -40.05
CA PHE A 222 35.52 -18.83 -41.33
C PHE A 222 36.31 -18.26 -42.51
N ILE A 223 36.61 -16.96 -42.49
CA ILE A 223 37.41 -16.31 -43.54
C ILE A 223 38.82 -16.90 -43.57
N LEU A 224 39.47 -17.03 -42.41
CA LEU A 224 40.82 -17.56 -42.30
C LEU A 224 40.90 -19.03 -42.72
N GLY A 225 39.96 -19.85 -42.25
CA GLY A 225 39.83 -21.25 -42.64
C GLY A 225 39.54 -21.42 -44.12
N GLY A 226 38.73 -20.54 -44.71
CA GLY A 226 38.47 -20.51 -46.15
C GLY A 226 39.74 -20.20 -46.96
N ILE A 227 40.52 -19.20 -46.55
CA ILE A 227 41.78 -18.85 -47.22
C ILE A 227 42.79 -19.99 -47.12
N ILE A 228 42.98 -20.55 -45.92
CA ILE A 228 43.93 -21.65 -45.71
C ILE A 228 43.48 -22.90 -46.46
N GLY A 229 42.19 -23.25 -46.41
CA GLY A 229 41.63 -24.41 -47.09
C GLY A 229 41.70 -24.31 -48.60
N LEU A 230 41.43 -23.13 -49.18
CA LEU A 230 41.62 -22.88 -50.61
C LEU A 230 43.09 -23.01 -51.02
N PHE A 231 44.01 -22.48 -50.22
CA PHE A 231 45.44 -22.59 -50.49
C PHE A 231 45.90 -24.06 -50.43
N GLN A 232 45.47 -24.82 -49.42
CA GLN A 232 45.75 -26.25 -49.30
C GLN A 232 45.15 -27.07 -50.44
N GLY A 233 43.91 -26.76 -50.86
CA GLY A 233 43.26 -27.42 -51.99
C GLY A 233 43.96 -27.16 -53.32
N LEU A 234 44.41 -25.92 -53.57
CA LEU A 234 45.19 -25.59 -54.76
C LEU A 234 46.54 -26.32 -54.77
N VAL A 235 47.27 -26.35 -53.65
CA VAL A 235 48.54 -27.07 -53.54
C VAL A 235 48.35 -28.57 -53.78
N ALA A 236 47.28 -29.17 -53.25
CA ALA A 236 47.00 -30.60 -53.40
C ALA A 236 46.59 -31.03 -54.84
N ILE A 237 46.16 -30.10 -55.69
CA ILE A 237 45.82 -30.39 -57.10
C ILE A 237 47.06 -30.30 -58.00
N PHE A 238 48.04 -29.47 -57.63
CA PHE A 238 49.27 -29.24 -58.43
C PHE A 238 50.47 -30.08 -58.01
N VAL A 239 50.37 -30.85 -56.91
CA VAL A 239 51.35 -31.83 -56.42
C VAL A 239 50.78 -33.24 -56.62
#